data_AF-R7IMN5-F1
#
_entry.id   AF-R7IMN5-F1
#
_cell.length_a   1.000
_cell.length_b   1.000
_cell.length_c   1.000
_cell.angle_alpha   90.00
_cell.angle_beta   90.00
_cell.angle_gamma   90.00
#
_symmetry.space_group_name_H-M   'P 1'
#
loop_
_entity.id
_entity.type
_entity.pdbx_description
1 polymer ?
#
loop_
_entity_poly.entity_id
_entity_poly.type
_entity_poly.pdbx_seq_one_letter_code
_entity_poly.pdbx_strand_id
1 'polypeptide(L)'
;MEQNPEEMGAGRRAGSCKEKPSLLARAVSYLSRREYSRRELGEKLRRLGSEDESKVDEVLDYLEEKGYLSNERFAEQFLRAKASRYGQSRLRMELRQRGLSGEEIDRAIEGLGGSEEDRAWSVWEKRFSSYPEDQKEKAKQIRFLMSRGFSYAVVSRVLQRARQNI
;
A
#
# COMPACT_ATOMS: atom_id res chain seq x y z
N MET A 1 -25.74 -44.70 -61.15
CA MET A 1 -24.50 -45.14 -60.50
C MET A 1 -23.53 -43.98 -60.61
N GLU A 2 -23.01 -43.33 -59.57
CA GLU A 2 -23.03 -43.52 -58.12
C GLU A 2 -22.71 -42.14 -57.51
N GLN A 3 -23.48 -41.75 -56.50
CA GLN A 3 -23.08 -41.14 -55.22
C GLN A 3 -22.08 -39.95 -55.20
N ASN A 4 -22.58 -38.79 -54.71
CA ASN A 4 -21.80 -37.82 -53.93
C ASN A 4 -21.49 -38.45 -52.55
N PRO A 5 -20.41 -38.09 -51.82
CA PRO A 5 -20.59 -37.04 -50.81
C PRO A 5 -19.32 -36.22 -50.38
N GLU A 6 -19.62 -35.00 -49.94
CA GLU A 6 -19.20 -34.33 -48.69
C GLU A 6 -17.72 -34.12 -48.32
N GLU A 7 -17.47 -32.83 -48.02
CA GLU A 7 -16.69 -32.29 -46.90
C GLU A 7 -15.26 -32.78 -46.69
N MET A 8 -14.29 -31.88 -46.93
CA MET A 8 -13.11 -31.80 -46.06
C MET A 8 -12.71 -30.35 -45.78
N GLY A 9 -12.93 -29.97 -44.52
CA GLY A 9 -11.84 -29.41 -43.74
C GLY A 9 -11.82 -27.90 -43.58
N ALA A 10 -12.78 -27.38 -42.81
CA ALA A 10 -12.53 -26.23 -41.96
C ALA A 10 -11.33 -26.53 -41.03
N GLY A 11 -10.12 -26.17 -41.49
CA GLY A 11 -8.89 -26.19 -40.72
C GLY A 11 -8.97 -25.18 -39.59
N ARG A 12 -9.41 -25.67 -38.43
CA ARG A 12 -9.53 -24.99 -37.14
C ARG A 12 -8.38 -23.99 -36.94
N ARG A 13 -8.75 -22.73 -36.69
CA ARG A 13 -7.85 -21.77 -36.03
C ARG A 13 -7.32 -22.46 -34.77
N ALA A 14 -6.01 -22.68 -34.72
CA ALA A 14 -5.32 -23.17 -33.54
C ALA A 14 -5.68 -22.25 -32.36
N GLY A 15 -6.56 -22.71 -31.48
CA GLY A 15 -6.78 -22.07 -30.21
C GLY A 15 -5.45 -22.07 -29.48
N SER A 16 -4.90 -20.89 -29.18
CA SER A 16 -3.68 -20.82 -28.37
C SER A 16 -3.98 -21.52 -27.05
N CYS A 17 -3.31 -22.64 -26.78
CA CYS A 17 -3.15 -23.12 -25.42
C CYS A 17 -2.51 -21.96 -24.66
N LYS A 18 -3.30 -21.21 -23.88
CA LYS A 18 -2.76 -20.20 -22.99
C LYS A 18 -2.04 -20.96 -21.88
N GLU A 19 -0.78 -21.31 -22.13
CA GLU A 19 0.11 -21.78 -21.10
C GLU A 19 0.02 -20.82 -19.92
N LYS A 20 -0.09 -21.38 -18.71
CA LYS A 20 -0.21 -20.55 -17.51
C LYS A 20 1.02 -19.63 -17.48
N PRO A 21 0.83 -18.29 -17.40
CA PRO A 21 1.96 -17.38 -17.43
C PRO A 21 2.91 -17.70 -16.29
N SER A 22 4.22 -17.62 -16.56
CA SER A 22 5.29 -17.89 -15.60
C SER A 22 5.16 -17.00 -14.36
N LEU A 23 5.78 -17.40 -13.24
CA LEU A 23 5.79 -16.60 -12.01
C LEU A 23 6.33 -15.19 -12.27
N LEU A 24 7.41 -15.08 -13.05
CA LEU A 24 7.97 -13.79 -13.45
C LEU A 24 6.98 -12.95 -14.26
N ALA A 25 6.32 -13.53 -15.28
CA ALA A 25 5.32 -12.81 -16.08
C ALA A 25 4.14 -12.31 -15.24
N ARG A 26 3.71 -13.11 -14.25
CA ARG A 26 2.66 -12.69 -13.30
C ARG A 26 3.14 -11.57 -12.38
N ALA A 27 4.36 -11.67 -11.85
CA ALA A 27 4.94 -10.65 -10.98
C ALA A 27 5.08 -9.30 -11.70
N VAL A 28 5.61 -9.31 -12.93
CA VAL A 28 5.70 -8.12 -13.78
C VAL A 28 4.30 -7.55 -14.07
N SER A 29 3.30 -8.38 -14.34
CA SER A 29 1.91 -7.92 -14.53
C SER A 29 1.30 -7.27 -13.29
N TYR A 30 1.77 -7.61 -12.08
CA TYR A 30 1.38 -6.91 -10.87
C TYR A 30 2.11 -5.58 -10.74
N LEU A 31 3.44 -5.59 -10.87
CA LEU A 31 4.27 -4.39 -10.75
C LEU A 31 3.93 -3.33 -11.81
N SER A 32 3.42 -3.72 -12.98
CA SER A 32 2.96 -2.77 -13.99
C SER A 32 1.71 -1.97 -13.61
N ARG A 33 0.96 -2.40 -12.58
CA ARG A 33 -0.28 -1.74 -12.15
C ARG A 33 -0.07 -0.81 -10.96
N ARG A 34 0.84 -1.16 -10.04
CA ARG A 34 1.22 -0.38 -8.87
C ARG A 34 2.47 -0.95 -8.20
N GLU A 35 3.01 -0.18 -7.27
CA GLU A 35 4.08 -0.65 -6.38
C GLU A 35 3.54 -1.72 -5.40
N TYR A 36 4.42 -2.66 -5.07
CA TYR A 36 4.19 -3.71 -4.09
C TYR A 36 5.39 -3.77 -3.15
N SER A 37 5.15 -4.05 -1.87
CA SER A 37 6.25 -4.48 -1.00
C SER A 37 6.68 -5.89 -1.37
N ARG A 38 7.92 -6.25 -1.04
CA ARG A 38 8.44 -7.61 -1.25
C ARG A 38 7.52 -8.67 -0.65
N ARG A 39 7.08 -8.44 0.59
CA ARG A 39 6.15 -9.34 1.30
C ARG A 39 4.79 -9.43 0.60
N GLU A 40 4.20 -8.30 0.20
CA GLU A 40 2.89 -8.29 -0.45
C GLU A 40 2.92 -9.03 -1.80
N LEU A 41 3.96 -8.82 -2.60
CA LEU A 41 4.13 -9.53 -3.86
C LEU A 41 4.39 -11.02 -3.63
N GLY A 42 5.27 -11.37 -2.69
CA GLY A 42 5.57 -12.75 -2.34
C GLY A 42 4.34 -13.52 -1.85
N GLU A 43 3.56 -12.97 -0.92
CA GLU A 43 2.29 -13.57 -0.47
C GLU A 43 1.32 -13.77 -1.64
N LYS A 44 1.28 -12.83 -2.58
CA LYS A 44 0.40 -12.92 -3.74
C LYS A 44 0.85 -14.01 -4.73
N LEU A 45 2.15 -14.15 -4.97
CA LEU A 45 2.71 -15.17 -5.84
C LEU A 45 2.53 -16.57 -5.24
N ARG A 46 2.80 -16.74 -3.94
CA ARG A 46 2.60 -18.00 -3.20
C ARG A 46 1.15 -18.49 -3.22
N ARG A 47 0.16 -17.58 -3.18
CA ARG A 47 -1.27 -17.95 -3.34
C ARG A 47 -1.64 -18.47 -4.73
N LEU A 48 -0.80 -18.25 -5.74
CA LEU A 48 -1.09 -18.55 -7.15
C LEU A 48 -0.26 -19.70 -7.73
N GLY A 49 0.86 -20.04 -7.11
CA GLY A 49 1.77 -21.12 -7.49
C GLY A 49 1.90 -22.07 -6.33
N SER A 50 1.51 -23.33 -6.54
CA SER A 50 1.14 -24.22 -5.45
C SER A 50 2.29 -24.88 -4.70
N GLU A 51 3.56 -24.90 -5.13
CA GLU A 51 4.50 -25.89 -4.52
C GLU A 51 5.97 -25.50 -4.36
N ASP A 52 6.43 -24.31 -4.76
CA ASP A 52 7.87 -24.00 -4.64
C ASP A 52 8.13 -22.58 -4.12
N GLU A 53 8.28 -22.48 -2.79
CA GLU A 53 8.62 -21.21 -2.12
C GLU A 53 9.96 -20.66 -2.58
N SER A 54 10.93 -21.54 -2.88
CA SER A 54 12.27 -21.14 -3.31
C SER A 54 12.23 -20.39 -4.65
N LYS A 55 11.42 -20.87 -5.61
CA LYS A 55 11.19 -20.17 -6.89
C LYS A 55 10.53 -18.80 -6.73
N VAL A 56 9.69 -18.61 -5.71
CA VAL A 56 9.09 -17.29 -5.46
C VAL A 56 10.17 -16.33 -4.99
N ASP A 57 11.00 -16.74 -4.04
CA ASP A 57 12.06 -15.89 -3.52
C ASP A 57 13.12 -15.57 -4.59
N GLU A 58 13.50 -16.53 -5.44
CA GLU A 58 14.36 -16.28 -6.61
C GLU A 58 13.79 -15.21 -7.55
N VAL A 59 12.48 -15.26 -7.83
CA VAL A 59 11.82 -14.26 -8.67
C VAL A 59 11.79 -12.88 -7.99
N LEU A 60 11.56 -12.84 -6.68
CA LEU A 60 11.57 -11.58 -5.92
C LEU A 60 12.97 -10.96 -5.93
N ASP A 61 14.01 -11.76 -5.68
CA ASP A 61 15.42 -11.32 -5.71
C ASP A 61 15.79 -10.78 -7.09
N TYR A 62 15.44 -11.50 -8.15
CA TYR A 62 15.66 -11.03 -9.52
C TYR A 62 14.96 -9.69 -9.79
N LEU A 63 13.73 -9.51 -9.32
CA LEU A 63 12.98 -8.27 -9.53
C LEU A 63 13.56 -7.10 -8.72
N GLU A 64 14.10 -7.34 -7.53
CA GLU A 64 14.81 -6.32 -6.74
C GLU A 64 16.14 -5.94 -7.38
N GLU A 65 16.92 -6.94 -7.82
CA GLU A 65 18.21 -6.72 -8.52
C GLU A 65 18.03 -5.90 -9.80
N LYS A 66 16.96 -6.17 -10.57
CA LYS A 66 16.61 -5.39 -11.76
C LYS A 66 15.88 -4.08 -11.44
N GLY A 67 15.63 -3.77 -10.18
CA GLY A 67 15.00 -2.54 -9.73
C GLY A 67 13.50 -2.44 -10.03
N TYR A 68 12.84 -3.53 -10.48
CA TYR A 68 11.39 -3.57 -10.69
C TYR A 68 10.61 -3.61 -9.37
N LEU A 69 11.17 -4.25 -8.34
CA LEU A 69 10.61 -4.32 -6.99
C LEU A 69 11.42 -3.42 -6.05
N SER A 70 10.75 -2.59 -5.26
CA SER A 70 11.40 -1.69 -4.30
C SER A 70 10.48 -1.38 -3.13
N ASN A 71 10.89 -1.78 -1.92
CA ASN A 71 10.19 -1.42 -0.69
C ASN A 71 10.20 0.10 -0.45
N GLU A 72 11.26 0.79 -0.86
CA GLU A 72 11.37 2.25 -0.75
C GLU A 72 10.29 2.96 -1.58
N ARG A 73 10.21 2.66 -2.88
CA ARG A 73 9.16 3.24 -3.76
C ARG A 73 7.76 2.88 -3.27
N PHE A 74 7.58 1.65 -2.79
CA PHE A 74 6.32 1.24 -2.17
C PHE A 74 5.99 2.10 -0.94
N ALA A 75 6.94 2.32 -0.04
CA ALA A 75 6.74 3.11 1.17
C ALA A 75 6.38 4.56 0.84
N GLU A 76 7.09 5.18 -0.10
CA GLU A 76 6.81 6.55 -0.55
C GLU A 76 5.41 6.69 -1.13
N GLN A 77 5.02 5.79 -2.04
CA GLN A 77 3.68 5.79 -2.63
C GLN A 77 2.60 5.58 -1.54
N PHE A 78 2.85 4.66 -0.62
CA PHE A 78 1.95 4.37 0.49
C PHE A 78 1.75 5.59 1.41
N LEU A 79 2.85 6.25 1.80
CA LEU A 79 2.82 7.42 2.66
C LEU A 79 2.16 8.60 1.95
N ARG A 80 2.48 8.86 0.68
CA ARG A 80 1.85 9.91 -0.12
C ARG A 80 0.32 9.75 -0.16
N ALA A 81 -0.17 8.52 -0.27
CA ALA A 81 -1.60 8.24 -0.31
C ALA A 81 -2.31 8.38 1.06
N LYS A 82 -1.59 8.17 2.18
CA LYS A 82 -2.20 7.99 3.50
C LYS A 82 -1.86 9.06 4.53
N ALA A 83 -0.71 9.72 4.41
CA ALA A 83 -0.21 10.64 5.42
C ALA A 83 -1.13 11.83 5.69
N SER A 84 -1.91 12.25 4.70
CA SER A 84 -2.89 13.34 4.86
C SER A 84 -4.05 13.00 5.81
N ARG A 85 -4.22 11.72 6.19
CA ARG A 85 -5.36 11.24 6.99
C ARG A 85 -4.94 10.56 8.29
N TYR A 86 -3.70 10.10 8.39
CA TYR A 86 -3.20 9.25 9.46
C TYR A 86 -1.87 9.76 10.00
N GLY A 87 -1.68 9.60 11.31
CA GLY A 87 -0.42 9.94 11.98
C GLY A 87 0.63 8.85 11.85
N GLN A 88 1.87 9.20 12.19
CA GLN A 88 3.05 8.36 12.00
C GLN A 88 2.92 7.01 12.69
N SER A 89 2.34 6.94 13.89
CA SER A 89 2.21 5.67 14.62
C SER A 89 1.44 4.62 13.81
N ARG A 90 0.33 5.04 13.20
CA ARG A 90 -0.47 4.15 12.35
C ARG A 90 0.22 3.84 11.02
N LEU A 91 0.85 4.83 10.39
CA LEU A 91 1.59 4.62 9.14
C LEU A 91 2.73 3.61 9.33
N ARG A 92 3.52 3.77 10.41
CA ARG A 92 4.59 2.83 10.78
C ARG A 92 4.04 1.43 11.00
N MET A 93 2.95 1.29 11.75
CA MET A 93 2.31 -0.01 11.98
C MET A 93 1.90 -0.69 10.67
N GLU A 94 1.23 0.05 9.77
CA GLU A 94 0.78 -0.50 8.50
C GLU A 94 1.96 -0.88 7.57
N LEU A 95 3.05 -0.09 7.54
CA LEU A 95 4.26 -0.44 6.79
C LEU A 95 4.96 -1.69 7.36
N ARG A 96 5.02 -1.84 8.69
CA ARG A 96 5.55 -3.07 9.33
C ARG A 96 4.73 -4.30 8.95
N GLN A 97 3.40 -4.18 8.94
CA GLN A 97 2.52 -5.26 8.48
C GLN A 97 2.77 -5.64 7.01
N ARG A 98 3.21 -4.69 6.19
CA ARG A 98 3.63 -4.91 4.80
C ARG A 98 5.07 -5.42 4.66
N GLY A 99 5.75 -5.71 5.76
CA GLY A 99 7.05 -6.37 5.77
C GLY A 99 8.25 -5.44 5.62
N LEU A 100 8.08 -4.13 5.83
CA LEU A 100 9.21 -3.21 5.85
C LEU A 100 9.90 -3.25 7.21
N SER A 101 11.22 -3.18 7.18
CA SER A 101 12.09 -3.05 8.36
C SER A 101 11.93 -1.70 9.04
N GLY A 102 12.40 -1.58 10.28
CA GLY A 102 12.40 -0.32 11.01
C GLY A 102 13.13 0.78 10.25
N GLU A 103 14.33 0.48 9.73
CA GLU A 103 15.16 1.44 9.01
C GLU A 103 14.52 1.94 7.71
N GLU A 104 13.90 1.04 6.92
CA GLU A 104 13.18 1.44 5.70
C GLU A 104 12.00 2.36 6.03
N ILE A 105 11.30 2.08 7.11
CA ILE A 105 10.17 2.89 7.58
C ILE A 105 10.66 4.26 8.05
N ASP A 106 11.75 4.28 8.81
CA ASP A 106 12.32 5.51 9.35
C ASP A 106 12.75 6.44 8.20
N ARG A 107 13.48 5.91 7.21
CA ARG A 107 13.85 6.64 5.98
C ARG A 107 12.63 7.15 5.21
N ALA A 108 11.62 6.30 5.02
CA ALA A 108 10.42 6.70 4.28
C ALA A 108 9.64 7.81 4.99
N ILE A 109 9.56 7.78 6.32
CA ILE A 109 8.90 8.82 7.11
C ILE A 109 9.69 10.13 7.10
N GLU A 110 11.02 10.06 7.17
CA GLU A 110 11.90 11.23 7.02
C GLU A 110 11.74 11.88 5.63
N GLY A 111 11.66 11.05 4.57
CA GLY A 111 11.47 11.50 3.19
C GLY A 111 10.08 12.06 2.87
N LEU A 112 9.05 11.77 3.68
CA LEU A 112 7.67 12.23 3.46
C LEU A 112 7.55 13.77 3.43
N GLY A 113 8.46 14.47 4.11
CA GLY A 113 8.45 15.93 4.19
C GLY A 113 7.25 16.51 4.96
N GLY A 114 7.38 17.78 5.34
CA GLY A 114 6.35 18.51 6.08
C GLY A 114 6.09 18.02 7.51
N SER A 115 5.39 18.83 8.30
CA SER A 115 5.12 18.52 9.69
C SER A 115 3.94 17.53 9.85
N GLU A 116 4.11 16.54 10.72
CA GLU A 116 2.98 15.71 11.17
C GLU A 116 1.89 16.57 11.83
N GLU A 117 2.28 17.67 12.50
CA GLU A 117 1.36 18.58 13.17
C GLU A 117 0.46 19.32 12.19
N ASP A 118 0.98 19.74 11.03
CA ASP A 118 0.18 20.39 10.00
C ASP A 118 -0.82 19.43 9.36
N ARG A 119 -0.42 18.17 9.19
CA ARG A 119 -1.34 17.11 8.73
C ARG A 119 -2.41 16.83 9.80
N ALA A 120 -2.04 16.77 11.07
CA ALA A 120 -2.96 16.58 12.18
C ALA A 120 -3.95 17.76 12.31
N TRP A 121 -3.46 19.00 12.16
CA TRP A 121 -4.27 20.21 12.12
C TRP A 121 -5.30 20.13 11.01
N SER A 122 -4.87 19.80 9.78
CA SER A 122 -5.76 19.68 8.62
C SER A 122 -6.86 18.63 8.84
N VAL A 123 -6.55 17.53 9.53
CA VAL A 123 -7.54 16.48 9.87
C VAL A 123 -8.51 16.94 10.96
N TRP A 124 -8.01 17.65 11.96
CA TRP A 124 -8.81 18.21 13.04
C TRP A 124 -9.75 19.31 12.55
N GLU A 125 -9.22 20.27 11.78
CA GLU A 125 -9.93 21.43 11.26
C GLU A 125 -11.10 21.01 10.37
N LYS A 126 -10.92 19.98 9.53
CA LYS A 126 -12.00 19.41 8.69
C LYS A 126 -13.12 18.74 9.49
N ARG A 127 -12.88 18.33 10.75
CA ARG A 127 -13.83 17.54 11.54
C ARG A 127 -14.51 18.35 12.64
N PHE A 128 -13.78 19.23 13.31
CA PHE A 128 -14.25 19.92 14.50
C PHE A 128 -14.31 21.43 14.30
N SER A 129 -13.27 22.03 13.70
CA SER A 129 -13.17 23.47 13.41
C SER A 129 -13.33 24.41 14.62
N SER A 130 -13.46 23.90 15.85
CA SER A 130 -13.63 24.69 17.07
C SER A 130 -12.94 24.04 18.27
N TYR A 131 -12.39 24.88 19.15
CA TYR A 131 -11.79 24.43 20.40
C TYR A 131 -12.87 23.81 21.33
N PRO A 132 -12.56 22.73 22.06
CA PRO A 132 -13.53 22.06 22.91
C PRO A 132 -14.04 22.96 24.05
N GLU A 133 -15.37 23.06 24.18
CA GLU A 133 -16.05 23.85 25.21
C GLU A 133 -16.01 23.20 26.60
N ASP A 134 -15.98 21.86 26.65
CA ASP A 134 -15.94 21.08 27.89
C ASP A 134 -14.92 19.93 27.84
N GLN A 135 -14.74 19.23 28.98
CA GLN A 135 -13.83 18.09 29.08
C GLN A 135 -14.27 16.89 28.23
N LYS A 136 -15.56 16.74 27.96
CA LYS A 136 -16.13 15.62 27.19
C LYS A 136 -15.82 15.78 25.71
N GLU A 137 -16.01 16.97 25.15
CA GLU A 137 -15.61 17.33 23.79
C GLU A 137 -14.09 17.28 23.65
N LYS A 138 -13.32 17.75 24.63
CA LYS A 138 -11.85 17.60 24.61
C LYS A 138 -11.44 16.13 24.49
N ALA A 139 -12.00 15.25 25.32
CA ALA A 139 -11.70 13.82 25.27
C ALA A 139 -12.13 13.17 23.95
N LYS A 140 -13.22 13.65 23.32
CA LYS A 140 -13.68 13.20 22.01
C LYS A 140 -12.73 13.61 20.89
N GLN A 141 -12.28 14.87 20.86
CA GLN A 141 -11.32 15.37 19.86
C GLN A 141 -9.97 14.64 19.98
N ILE A 142 -9.48 14.43 21.21
CA ILE A 142 -8.25 13.66 21.48
C ILE A 142 -8.40 12.22 20.96
N ARG A 143 -9.46 11.51 21.35
CA ARG A 143 -9.69 10.12 20.90
C ARG A 143 -9.77 10.02 19.38
N PHE A 144 -10.42 10.98 18.73
CA PHE A 144 -10.50 11.00 17.26
C PHE A 144 -9.11 11.03 16.61
N LEU A 145 -8.25 11.97 17.00
CA LEU A 145 -6.91 12.08 16.42
C LEU A 145 -6.01 10.90 16.81
N MET A 146 -6.06 10.45 18.06
CA MET A 146 -5.33 9.26 18.52
C MET A 146 -5.74 8.01 17.74
N SER A 147 -7.03 7.81 17.45
CA SER A 147 -7.52 6.69 16.62
C SER A 147 -7.00 6.71 15.17
N ARG A 148 -6.55 7.88 14.71
CA ARG A 148 -5.89 8.06 13.41
C ARG A 148 -4.38 7.87 13.48
N GLY A 149 -3.82 7.61 14.66
CA GLY A 149 -2.41 7.32 14.86
C GLY A 149 -1.54 8.55 15.08
N PHE A 150 -2.13 9.72 15.34
CA PHE A 150 -1.37 10.89 15.81
C PHE A 150 -0.95 10.68 17.26
N SER A 151 0.28 11.03 17.60
CA SER A 151 0.77 10.93 18.98
C SER A 151 0.08 11.95 19.88
N TYR A 152 0.02 11.65 21.19
CA TYR A 152 -0.56 12.60 22.16
C TYR A 152 0.14 13.96 22.13
N ALA A 153 1.47 13.98 21.93
CA ALA A 153 2.25 15.20 21.82
C ALA A 153 1.79 16.08 20.65
N VAL A 154 1.56 15.48 19.47
CA VAL A 154 1.03 16.18 18.29
C VAL A 154 -0.39 16.67 18.54
N VAL A 155 -1.25 15.82 19.12
CA VAL A 155 -2.64 16.17 19.46
C VAL A 155 -2.70 17.35 20.42
N SER A 156 -1.84 17.36 21.44
CA SER A 156 -1.74 18.47 22.39
C SER A 156 -1.39 19.79 21.69
N ARG A 157 -0.42 19.77 20.77
CA ARG A 157 -0.04 20.95 19.98
C ARG A 157 -1.14 21.44 19.04
N VAL A 158 -1.90 20.52 18.43
CA VAL A 158 -3.09 20.87 17.62
C VAL A 158 -4.14 21.60 18.46
N LEU A 159 -4.45 21.10 19.66
CA LEU A 159 -5.42 21.75 20.55
C LEU A 159 -4.91 23.08 21.10
N GLN A 160 -3.60 23.19 21.37
CA GLN A 160 -2.95 24.44 21.74
C GLN A 160 -3.11 25.48 20.62
N ARG A 161 -2.84 25.10 19.36
CA ARG A 161 -3.02 25.94 18.18
C ARG A 161 -4.48 26.36 18.01
N ALA A 162 -5.43 25.45 18.23
CA ALA A 162 -6.86 25.73 18.14
C ALA A 162 -7.31 26.79 19.17
N ARG A 163 -6.71 26.77 20.37
CA ARG A 163 -6.98 27.76 21.42
C ARG A 163 -6.46 29.16 21.06
N GLN A 164 -5.40 29.26 20.26
CA GLN A 164 -4.76 30.53 19.90
C GLN A 164 -5.40 31.21 18.68
N ASN A 165 -6.12 30.45 17.85
CA ASN A 165 -6.77 30.94 16.63
C ASN A 165 -8.25 31.34 16.83
N ILE A 166 -8.72 31.37 18.09
CA ILE A 166 -10.05 31.81 18.52
C ILE A 166 -9.85 32.96 19.50
#